data_AF-A0A967C495-F1
#
_entry.id   AF-A0A967C495-F1
#
_cell.length_a   1.000
_cell.length_b   1.000
_cell.length_c   1.000
_cell.angle_alpha   90.00
_cell.angle_beta   90.00
_cell.angle_gamma   90.00
#
_symmetry.space_group_name_H-M   'P 1'
#
loop_
_entity.id
_entity.type
_entity.pdbx_description
1 polymer ?
#
loop_
_entity_poly.entity_id
_entity_poly.type
_entity_poly.pdbx_seq_one_letter_code
_entity_poly.pdbx_strand_id
1 'polypeptide(L)'
;MEASYDPRVLGAAIRAARKALRDLDEDQILASLRRVAASTARHLPPPLARSLLRDLDRFVWLRDKAAEAWPAITEAVGDDAASAAFLLRSEGWEQVVEAAVAARSHRDLIDSLEGLEARTRDLEHQLEVERGRADKARADTVEAERRARCQSNGISRKVQEARLAERVGRLAAESRVAALERSLEQAIGDLAEADGRVAFLREELLRTRRASGTSVATHGPDVWSVRDPAALASLLDQIVASAQADPAPAQTTEVESSSPLILPAGVRPDSAVAIEWLLGQQEPFVMIVDGYNLSHQWPDPLGREDINYRLARVRRLAVAPVRLLVIYDSTLPGGGESGPGPGGIEVRFTDGGTIADEEIIRLSGAIEGNVVVVSSDREVREGCPRALCLWGQALKEWLG
;
A
#
# COMPACT_ATOMS: atom_id res chain seq x y z
N MET A 1 14.31 57.51 -48.90
CA MET A 1 13.40 56.88 -47.94
C MET A 1 12.59 55.85 -48.71
N GLU A 2 12.84 54.56 -48.55
CA GLU A 2 11.90 53.56 -49.08
C GLU A 2 10.64 53.63 -48.20
N ALA A 3 9.55 54.15 -48.73
CA ALA A 3 8.26 54.12 -48.06
C ALA A 3 7.84 52.64 -47.90
N SER A 4 7.99 52.10 -46.69
CA SER A 4 7.60 50.73 -46.38
C SER A 4 6.07 50.66 -46.22
N TYR A 5 5.35 50.51 -47.32
CA TYR A 5 3.90 50.37 -47.30
C TYR A 5 3.47 49.08 -46.59
N ASP A 6 2.51 49.17 -45.67
CA ASP A 6 1.92 48.01 -45.01
C ASP A 6 0.91 47.31 -45.95
N PRO A 7 1.17 46.05 -46.37
CA PRO A 7 0.25 45.30 -47.22
C PRO A 7 -1.13 45.04 -46.61
N ARG A 8 -1.30 45.22 -45.30
CA ARG A 8 -2.60 45.07 -44.62
C ARG A 8 -3.52 46.26 -44.89
N VAL A 9 -2.95 47.46 -45.02
CA VAL A 9 -3.70 48.71 -45.28
C VAL A 9 -4.06 48.84 -46.75
N LEU A 10 -3.18 48.37 -47.64
CA LEU A 10 -3.37 48.46 -49.10
C LEU A 10 -3.99 47.19 -49.72
N GLY A 11 -4.85 46.51 -48.95
CA GLY A 11 -5.39 45.19 -49.32
C GLY A 11 -6.25 45.21 -50.60
N ALA A 12 -7.05 46.26 -50.82
CA ALA A 12 -7.85 46.37 -52.04
C ALA A 12 -7.00 46.68 -53.27
N ALA A 13 -5.97 47.52 -53.12
CA ALA A 13 -5.03 47.80 -54.21
C ALA A 13 -4.28 46.53 -54.65
N ILE A 14 -3.86 45.70 -53.70
CA ILE A 14 -3.25 44.40 -53.98
C ILE A 14 -4.23 43.47 -54.71
N ARG A 15 -5.49 43.39 -54.27
CA ARG A 15 -6.52 42.55 -54.94
C ARG A 15 -6.79 43.02 -56.37
N ALA A 16 -6.91 44.33 -56.58
CA ALA A 16 -7.14 44.93 -57.88
C ALA A 16 -5.96 44.69 -58.84
N ALA A 17 -4.73 44.90 -58.36
CA ALA A 17 -3.53 44.62 -59.14
C ALA A 17 -3.38 43.13 -59.49
N ARG A 18 -3.73 42.22 -58.58
CA ARG A 18 -3.74 40.78 -58.88
C ARG A 18 -4.77 40.40 -59.93
N LYS A 19 -5.94 41.03 -59.90
CA LYS A 19 -6.99 40.83 -60.90
C LYS A 19 -6.50 41.31 -62.26
N ALA A 20 -5.97 42.53 -62.33
CA ALA A 20 -5.36 43.07 -63.54
C ALA A 20 -4.25 42.17 -64.11
N LEU A 21 -3.37 41.64 -63.24
CA LEU A 21 -2.29 40.73 -63.66
C LEU A 21 -2.78 39.36 -64.17
N ARG A 22 -3.99 38.93 -63.80
CA ARG A 22 -4.58 37.67 -64.31
C ARG A 22 -5.25 37.84 -65.66
N ASP A 23 -5.68 39.07 -65.96
CA ASP A 23 -6.34 39.41 -67.22
C ASP A 23 -5.32 39.75 -68.34
N LEU A 24 -4.01 39.74 -68.02
CA LEU A 24 -2.90 39.95 -68.97
C LEU A 24 -2.29 38.63 -69.46
N ASP A 25 -1.80 38.63 -70.69
CA ASP A 25 -1.07 37.49 -71.26
C ASP A 25 0.31 37.30 -70.60
N GLU A 26 0.85 36.07 -70.62
CA GLU A 26 2.09 35.71 -69.89
C GLU A 26 3.34 36.48 -70.37
N ASP A 27 3.36 36.90 -71.63
CA ASP A 27 4.40 37.72 -72.25
C ASP A 27 4.31 39.20 -71.84
N GLN A 28 3.14 39.66 -71.38
CA GLN A 28 2.90 41.02 -70.90
C GLN A 28 3.26 41.18 -69.41
N ILE A 29 3.46 40.09 -68.68
CA ILE A 29 3.76 40.10 -67.24
C ILE A 29 5.28 40.07 -67.01
N LEU A 30 5.78 41.10 -66.31
CA LEU A 30 7.18 41.18 -65.86
C LEU A 30 7.58 39.94 -65.02
N ALA A 31 8.82 39.48 -65.19
CA ALA A 31 9.32 38.29 -64.51
C ALA A 31 9.18 38.33 -62.97
N SER A 32 9.28 39.51 -62.35
CA SER A 32 9.08 39.70 -60.90
C SER A 32 7.63 39.47 -60.47
N LEU A 33 6.65 39.72 -61.35
CA LEU A 33 5.22 39.68 -61.07
C LEU A 33 4.56 38.35 -61.45
N ARG A 34 5.23 37.50 -62.23
CA ARG A 34 4.71 36.16 -62.61
C ARG A 34 4.33 35.30 -61.41
N ARG A 35 5.13 35.35 -60.33
CA ARG A 35 4.84 34.64 -59.07
C ARG A 35 3.57 35.15 -58.38
N VAL A 36 3.27 36.45 -58.51
CA VAL A 36 2.09 37.07 -57.93
C VAL A 36 0.85 36.74 -58.76
N ALA A 37 0.96 36.77 -60.09
CA ALA A 37 -0.10 36.39 -61.01
C ALA A 37 -0.50 34.91 -60.88
N ALA A 38 0.48 34.02 -60.80
CA ALA A 38 0.29 32.57 -60.61
C ALA A 38 -0.26 32.19 -59.22
N SER A 39 -0.20 33.10 -58.24
CA SER A 39 -0.70 32.81 -56.89
C SER A 39 -2.22 32.71 -56.87
N THR A 40 -2.74 31.55 -56.50
CA THR A 40 -4.18 31.29 -56.30
C THR A 40 -4.67 31.57 -54.89
N ALA A 41 -3.76 31.85 -53.94
CA ALA A 41 -4.09 32.07 -52.54
C ALA A 41 -5.04 33.26 -52.34
N ARG A 42 -5.97 33.14 -51.38
CA ARG A 42 -6.91 34.22 -51.02
C ARG A 42 -6.18 35.50 -50.58
N HIS A 43 -5.07 35.34 -49.87
CA HIS A 43 -4.18 36.43 -49.45
C HIS A 43 -2.76 36.16 -49.92
N LEU A 44 -2.05 37.20 -50.39
CA LEU A 44 -0.64 37.08 -50.72
C LEU A 44 0.19 37.00 -49.43
N PRO A 45 1.21 36.15 -49.37
CA PRO A 45 2.20 36.19 -48.31
C PRO A 45 2.81 37.60 -48.20
N PRO A 46 3.08 38.10 -46.96
CA PRO A 46 3.65 39.43 -46.74
C PRO A 46 4.85 39.82 -47.63
N PRO A 47 5.84 38.95 -47.91
CA PRO A 47 6.98 39.34 -48.76
C PRO A 47 6.56 39.59 -50.23
N LEU A 48 5.65 38.79 -50.78
CA LEU A 48 5.16 38.96 -52.14
C LEU A 48 4.23 40.17 -52.25
N ALA A 49 3.42 40.43 -51.22
CA ALA A 49 2.58 41.62 -51.15
C ALA A 49 3.41 42.91 -51.12
N ARG A 50 4.50 42.95 -50.34
CA ARG A 50 5.43 44.08 -50.32
C ARG A 50 6.14 44.28 -51.65
N SER A 51 6.56 43.19 -52.30
CA SER A 51 7.15 43.26 -53.65
C SER A 51 6.17 43.83 -54.67
N LEU A 52 4.91 43.39 -54.65
CA LEU A 52 3.87 43.91 -55.54
C LEU A 52 3.60 45.39 -55.28
N LEU A 53 3.55 45.83 -54.02
CA LEU A 53 3.35 47.25 -53.69
C LEU A 53 4.51 48.12 -54.17
N ARG A 54 5.76 47.63 -54.07
CA ARG A 54 6.93 48.31 -54.61
C ARG A 54 6.86 48.41 -56.13
N ASP A 55 6.43 47.35 -56.81
CA ASP A 55 6.25 47.36 -58.27
C ASP A 55 5.08 48.26 -58.69
N LEU A 56 3.98 48.31 -57.94
CA LEU A 56 2.89 49.27 -58.14
C LEU A 56 3.35 50.72 -57.91
N ASP A 57 4.24 50.98 -56.96
CA ASP A 57 4.79 52.31 -56.74
C ASP A 57 5.73 52.73 -57.89
N ARG A 58 6.49 51.78 -58.44
CA ARG A 58 7.44 52.01 -59.54
C ARG A 58 6.78 52.14 -60.91
N PHE A 59 5.76 51.33 -61.21
CA PHE A 59 5.22 51.20 -62.56
C PHE A 59 3.82 51.83 -62.67
N VAL A 60 3.74 52.97 -63.37
CA VAL A 60 2.48 53.71 -63.59
C VAL A 60 1.45 52.84 -64.31
N TRP A 61 1.85 52.17 -65.40
CA TRP A 61 0.97 51.31 -66.19
C TRP A 61 0.27 50.23 -65.36
N LEU A 62 0.95 49.69 -64.34
CA LEU A 62 0.41 48.64 -63.48
C LEU A 62 -0.64 49.20 -62.52
N ARG A 63 -0.47 50.46 -62.07
CA ARG A 63 -1.49 51.15 -61.27
C ARG A 63 -2.72 51.47 -62.09
N ASP A 64 -2.55 51.95 -63.32
CA ASP A 64 -3.66 52.25 -64.21
C ASP A 64 -4.48 51.00 -64.51
N LYS A 65 -3.80 49.88 -64.82
CA LYS A 65 -4.44 48.58 -64.99
C LYS A 65 -5.12 48.07 -63.73
N ALA A 66 -4.51 48.27 -62.56
CA ALA A 66 -5.14 47.92 -61.28
C ALA A 66 -6.38 48.79 -61.00
N ALA A 67 -6.36 50.08 -61.33
CA ALA A 67 -7.50 50.98 -61.20
C ALA A 67 -8.64 50.61 -62.15
N GLU A 68 -8.33 50.29 -63.42
CA GLU A 68 -9.30 49.77 -64.39
C GLU A 68 -9.97 48.47 -63.90
N ALA A 69 -9.19 47.58 -63.27
CA ALA A 69 -9.69 46.32 -62.74
C ALA A 69 -10.60 46.49 -61.49
N TRP A 70 -10.67 47.71 -60.92
CA TRP A 70 -11.49 48.07 -59.77
C TRP A 70 -12.53 49.16 -60.12
N PRO A 71 -13.71 48.78 -60.64
CA PRO A 71 -14.72 49.73 -61.14
C PRO A 71 -15.31 50.70 -60.10
N ALA A 72 -15.21 50.38 -58.81
CA ALA A 72 -15.75 51.17 -57.70
C ALA A 72 -14.67 51.94 -56.92
N ILE A 73 -13.49 52.17 -57.51
CA ILE A 73 -12.35 52.79 -56.83
C ILE A 73 -12.64 54.21 -56.34
N THR A 74 -13.51 54.96 -57.02
CA THR A 74 -13.91 56.33 -56.65
C THR A 74 -14.90 56.39 -55.50
N GLU A 75 -15.55 55.29 -55.15
CA GLU A 75 -16.52 55.17 -54.05
C GLU A 75 -15.92 54.46 -52.83
N ALA A 76 -14.60 54.24 -52.82
CA ALA A 76 -13.94 53.52 -51.74
C ALA A 76 -14.00 54.31 -50.42
N VAL A 77 -14.56 53.69 -49.38
CA VAL A 77 -14.70 54.26 -48.03
C VAL A 77 -13.96 53.38 -47.01
N GLY A 78 -13.48 53.98 -45.92
CA GLY A 78 -12.88 53.25 -44.80
C GLY A 78 -11.52 52.66 -45.14
N ASP A 79 -11.29 51.38 -44.81
CA ASP A 79 -10.01 50.69 -45.04
C ASP A 79 -9.64 50.61 -46.54
N ASP A 80 -10.61 50.72 -47.46
CA ASP A 80 -10.38 50.73 -48.90
C ASP A 80 -10.01 52.13 -49.45
N ALA A 81 -10.25 53.20 -48.71
CA ALA A 81 -9.95 54.57 -49.15
C ALA A 81 -8.44 54.81 -49.32
N ALA A 82 -7.60 54.24 -48.44
CA ALA A 82 -6.15 54.29 -48.57
C ALA A 82 -5.65 53.52 -49.81
N SER A 83 -6.29 52.40 -50.13
CA SER A 83 -5.99 51.62 -51.34
C SER A 83 -6.35 52.38 -52.62
N ALA A 84 -7.49 53.09 -52.63
CA ALA A 84 -7.92 53.91 -53.75
C ALA A 84 -7.00 55.14 -53.95
N ALA A 85 -6.68 55.84 -52.85
CA ALA A 85 -5.75 56.97 -52.87
C ALA A 85 -4.36 56.57 -53.38
N PHE A 86 -3.86 55.39 -52.99
CA PHE A 86 -2.57 54.86 -53.45
C PHE A 86 -2.51 54.58 -54.96
N LEU A 87 -3.61 54.08 -55.55
CA LEU A 87 -3.68 53.77 -56.97
C LEU A 87 -3.93 55.02 -57.83
N LEU A 88 -4.88 55.88 -57.43
CA LEU A 88 -5.27 57.07 -58.19
C LEU A 88 -4.29 58.24 -58.04
N ARG A 89 -3.43 58.22 -57.01
CA ARG A 89 -2.45 59.28 -56.71
C ARG A 89 -3.08 60.68 -56.71
N SER A 90 -4.28 60.79 -56.14
CA SER A 90 -4.97 62.06 -55.93
C SER A 90 -4.13 63.00 -55.06
N GLU A 91 -4.36 64.31 -55.14
CA GLU A 91 -3.66 65.26 -54.27
C GLU A 91 -3.81 64.87 -52.79
N GLY A 92 -2.70 64.82 -52.04
CA GLY A 92 -2.69 64.41 -50.63
C GLY A 92 -2.77 62.89 -50.36
N TRP A 93 -2.64 62.02 -51.37
CA TRP A 93 -2.74 60.56 -51.19
C TRP A 93 -1.77 59.99 -50.13
N GLU A 94 -0.57 60.56 -49.99
CA GLU A 94 0.42 60.14 -48.98
C GLU A 94 -0.14 60.30 -47.56
N GLN A 95 -0.80 61.42 -47.28
CA GLN A 95 -1.38 61.73 -45.97
C GLN A 95 -2.53 60.77 -45.65
N VAL A 96 -3.32 60.40 -46.66
CA VAL A 96 -4.43 59.43 -46.50
C VAL A 96 -3.88 58.03 -46.17
N VAL A 97 -2.82 57.60 -46.87
CA VAL A 97 -2.18 56.31 -46.61
C VAL A 97 -1.49 56.29 -45.25
N GLU A 98 -0.75 57.33 -44.89
CA GLU A 98 -0.11 57.46 -43.59
C GLU A 98 -1.13 57.48 -42.44
N ALA A 99 -2.22 58.23 -42.57
CA ALA A 99 -3.30 58.25 -41.59
C ALA A 99 -3.94 56.86 -41.42
N ALA A 100 -4.12 56.10 -42.50
CA ALA A 100 -4.66 54.75 -42.44
C ALA A 100 -3.67 53.75 -41.79
N VAL A 101 -2.37 53.87 -42.06
CA VAL A 101 -1.32 53.09 -41.39
C VAL A 101 -1.27 53.41 -39.90
N ALA A 102 -1.33 54.70 -39.52
CA ALA A 102 -1.34 55.13 -38.13
C ALA A 102 -2.61 54.67 -37.39
N ALA A 103 -3.78 54.76 -38.02
CA ALA A 103 -5.03 54.28 -37.46
C ALA A 103 -5.03 52.75 -37.26
N ARG A 104 -4.36 52.00 -38.15
CA ARG A 104 -4.19 50.55 -38.02
C ARG A 104 -3.22 50.19 -36.90
N SER A 105 -2.05 50.83 -36.83
CA SER A 105 -1.09 50.56 -35.76
C SER A 105 -1.66 50.90 -34.38
N HIS A 106 -2.45 51.97 -34.28
CA HIS A 106 -3.17 52.30 -33.05
C HIS A 106 -4.21 51.23 -32.66
N ARG A 107 -4.97 50.70 -33.62
CA ARG A 107 -5.89 49.56 -33.38
C ARG A 107 -5.12 48.32 -32.90
N ASP A 108 -4.06 47.93 -33.59
CA ASP A 108 -3.25 46.76 -33.21
C ASP A 108 -2.62 46.93 -31.80
N LEU A 109 -2.26 48.16 -31.40
CA LEU A 109 -1.80 48.48 -30.04
C LEU A 109 -2.91 48.34 -29.00
N ILE A 110 -4.11 48.85 -29.26
CA ILE A 110 -5.27 48.68 -28.37
C ILE A 110 -5.57 47.20 -28.17
N ASP A 111 -5.70 46.44 -29.26
CA ASP A 111 -5.98 45.00 -29.21
C ASP A 111 -4.90 44.25 -28.41
N SER A 112 -3.63 44.68 -28.55
CA SER A 112 -2.51 44.11 -27.78
C SER A 112 -2.59 44.46 -26.30
N LEU A 113 -2.97 45.68 -25.94
CA LEU A 113 -3.17 46.11 -24.55
C LEU A 113 -4.33 45.34 -23.92
N GLU A 114 -5.48 45.25 -24.60
CA GLU A 114 -6.63 44.47 -24.13
C GLU A 114 -6.26 43.00 -23.92
N GLY A 115 -5.47 42.42 -24.84
CA GLY A 115 -4.95 41.06 -24.72
C GLY A 115 -4.00 40.87 -23.54
N LEU A 116 -3.14 41.85 -23.25
CA LEU A 116 -2.23 41.82 -22.10
C LEU A 116 -2.97 42.00 -20.77
N GLU A 117 -3.99 42.86 -20.73
CA GLU A 117 -4.84 43.03 -19.56
C GLU A 117 -5.65 41.76 -19.26
N ALA A 118 -6.22 41.12 -20.28
CA ALA A 118 -6.91 39.84 -20.13
C ALA A 118 -5.98 38.77 -19.56
N ARG A 119 -4.75 38.65 -20.08
CA ARG A 119 -3.75 37.72 -19.55
C ARG A 119 -3.35 38.04 -18.11
N THR A 120 -3.23 39.32 -17.77
CA THR A 120 -2.92 39.74 -16.39
C THR A 120 -4.03 39.30 -15.45
N ARG A 121 -5.31 39.54 -15.82
CA ARG A 121 -6.47 39.09 -15.04
C ARG A 121 -6.53 37.57 -14.89
N ASP A 122 -6.24 36.83 -15.95
CA ASP A 122 -6.19 35.36 -15.90
C ASP A 122 -5.08 34.85 -14.96
N LEU A 123 -3.90 35.47 -15.00
CA LEU A 123 -2.78 35.13 -14.13
C LEU A 123 -3.07 35.48 -12.66
N GLU A 124 -3.69 36.63 -12.41
CA GLU A 124 -4.15 37.02 -11.06
C GLU A 124 -5.16 36.03 -10.50
N HIS A 125 -6.13 35.60 -11.33
CA HIS A 125 -7.11 34.59 -10.94
C HIS A 125 -6.43 33.24 -10.64
N GLN A 126 -5.48 32.81 -11.48
CA GLN A 126 -4.70 31.59 -11.22
C GLN A 126 -3.93 31.68 -9.91
N LEU A 127 -3.29 32.82 -9.61
CA LEU A 127 -2.58 33.02 -8.36
C LEU A 127 -3.52 32.97 -7.14
N GLU A 128 -4.73 33.53 -7.25
CA GLU A 128 -5.73 33.46 -6.18
C GLU A 128 -6.20 32.02 -5.93
N VAL A 129 -6.46 31.26 -7.00
CA VAL A 129 -6.83 29.85 -6.92
C VAL A 129 -5.73 29.01 -6.27
N GLU A 130 -4.47 29.22 -6.67
CA GLU A 130 -3.33 28.50 -6.11
C GLU A 130 -3.05 28.89 -4.65
N ARG A 131 -3.24 30.17 -4.28
CA ARG A 131 -3.19 30.59 -2.87
C ARG A 131 -4.28 29.92 -2.05
N GLY A 132 -5.51 29.87 -2.55
CA GLY A 132 -6.61 29.16 -1.89
C GLY A 132 -6.34 27.67 -1.70
N ARG A 133 -5.73 27.01 -2.69
CA ARG A 133 -5.28 25.60 -2.59
C ARG A 133 -4.19 25.44 -1.53
N ALA A 134 -3.20 26.32 -1.52
CA ALA A 134 -2.10 26.28 -0.55
C ALA A 134 -2.57 26.51 0.89
N ASP A 135 -3.48 27.47 1.11
CA ASP A 135 -4.02 27.74 2.44
C ASP A 135 -4.92 26.61 2.95
N LYS A 136 -5.71 25.99 2.07
CA LYS A 136 -6.45 24.77 2.41
C LYS A 136 -5.52 23.62 2.78
N ALA A 137 -4.48 23.37 1.99
CA ALA A 137 -3.50 22.33 2.30
C ALA A 137 -2.80 22.59 3.66
N ARG A 138 -2.48 23.84 3.98
CA ARG A 138 -1.94 24.22 5.30
C ARG A 138 -2.92 24.00 6.44
N ALA A 139 -4.21 24.28 6.24
CA ALA A 139 -5.22 24.00 7.25
C ALA A 139 -5.35 22.48 7.50
N ASP A 140 -5.39 21.70 6.42
CA ASP A 140 -5.48 20.23 6.47
C ASP A 140 -4.26 19.62 7.18
N THR A 141 -3.04 20.13 6.95
CA THR A 141 -1.83 19.64 7.64
C THR A 141 -1.85 19.97 9.13
N VAL A 142 -2.29 21.17 9.52
CA VAL A 142 -2.42 21.55 10.93
C VAL A 142 -3.47 20.69 11.63
N GLU A 143 -4.59 20.39 10.98
CA GLU A 143 -5.60 19.48 11.53
C GLU A 143 -5.09 18.05 11.65
N ALA A 144 -4.41 17.53 10.63
CA ALA A 144 -3.79 16.21 10.66
C ALA A 144 -2.78 16.09 11.79
N GLU A 145 -1.94 17.11 11.99
CA GLU A 145 -0.96 17.16 13.08
C GLU A 145 -1.66 17.16 14.45
N ARG A 146 -2.74 17.94 14.62
CA ARG A 146 -3.53 17.94 15.86
C ARG A 146 -4.13 16.56 16.14
N ARG A 147 -4.69 15.89 15.13
CA ARG A 147 -5.25 14.53 15.27
C ARG A 147 -4.16 13.53 15.65
N ALA A 148 -2.99 13.59 15.00
CA ALA A 148 -1.85 12.73 15.32
C ALA A 148 -1.34 12.96 16.75
N ARG A 149 -1.26 14.22 17.20
CA ARG A 149 -0.90 14.56 18.60
C ARG A 149 -1.92 14.01 19.60
N CYS A 150 -3.21 14.16 19.34
CA CYS A 150 -4.25 13.60 20.20
C CYS A 150 -4.18 12.07 20.27
N GLN A 151 -3.94 11.39 19.14
CA GLN A 151 -3.78 9.94 19.10
C GLN A 151 -2.52 9.50 19.86
N SER A 152 -1.38 10.15 19.65
CA SER A 152 -0.13 9.90 20.36
C SER A 152 -0.28 10.06 21.87
N ASN A 153 -0.93 11.14 22.32
CA ASN A 153 -1.22 11.37 23.73
C ASN A 153 -2.17 10.30 24.29
N GLY A 154 -3.19 9.89 23.52
CA GLY A 154 -4.12 8.83 23.88
C GLY A 154 -3.42 7.47 24.05
N ILE A 155 -2.53 7.11 23.13
CA ILE A 155 -1.72 5.88 23.19
C ILE A 155 -0.78 5.94 24.39
N SER A 156 -0.07 7.07 24.58
CA SER A 156 0.86 7.25 25.69
C SER A 156 0.16 7.08 27.05
N ARG A 157 -1.07 7.63 27.18
CA ARG A 157 -1.88 7.44 28.39
C ARG A 157 -2.26 5.97 28.59
N LYS A 158 -2.75 5.28 27.55
CA LYS A 158 -3.09 3.85 27.62
C LYS A 158 -1.88 2.99 28.00
N VAL A 159 -0.69 3.30 27.47
CA VAL A 159 0.56 2.60 27.83
C VAL A 159 0.93 2.83 29.29
N GLN A 160 0.77 4.05 29.81
CA GLN A 160 1.01 4.32 31.23
C GLN A 160 0.00 3.59 32.13
N GLU A 161 -1.29 3.61 31.77
CA GLU A 161 -2.35 2.88 32.47
C GLU A 161 -2.07 1.36 32.49
N ALA A 162 -1.68 0.78 31.35
CA ALA A 162 -1.32 -0.63 31.24
C ALA A 162 -0.11 -0.99 32.12
N ARG A 163 0.95 -0.16 32.12
CA ARG A 163 2.13 -0.35 32.98
C ARG A 163 1.79 -0.28 34.47
N LEU A 164 0.87 0.61 34.86
CA LEU A 164 0.41 0.69 36.25
C LEU A 164 -0.40 -0.56 36.63
N ALA A 165 -1.31 -0.99 35.76
CA ALA A 165 -2.10 -2.21 35.96
C ALA A 165 -1.20 -3.46 36.07
N GLU A 166 -0.17 -3.56 35.23
CA GLU A 166 0.82 -4.65 35.28
C GLU A 166 1.57 -4.66 36.61
N ARG A 167 2.05 -3.50 37.09
CA ARG A 167 2.73 -3.40 38.39
C ARG A 167 1.83 -3.84 39.55
N VAL A 168 0.57 -3.39 39.55
CA VAL A 168 -0.41 -3.79 40.56
C VAL A 168 -0.69 -5.29 40.49
N GLY A 169 -0.86 -5.83 39.27
CA GLY A 169 -1.06 -7.25 39.04
C GLY A 169 0.12 -8.11 39.51
N ARG A 170 1.35 -7.65 39.27
CA ARG A 170 2.58 -8.30 39.74
C ARG A 170 2.66 -8.32 41.26
N LEU A 171 2.45 -7.19 41.93
CA LEU A 171 2.43 -7.12 43.40
C LEU A 171 1.35 -8.04 44.01
N ALA A 172 0.17 -8.11 43.38
CA ALA A 172 -0.90 -9.00 43.80
C ALA A 172 -0.57 -10.49 43.54
N ALA A 173 0.20 -10.81 42.50
CA ALA A 173 0.68 -12.16 42.25
C ALA A 173 1.76 -12.56 43.28
N GLU A 174 2.74 -11.69 43.53
CA GLU A 174 3.78 -11.89 44.55
C GLU A 174 3.16 -12.11 45.94
N SER A 175 2.14 -11.31 46.30
CA SER A 175 1.40 -11.48 47.56
C SER A 175 0.67 -12.83 47.66
N ARG A 176 0.14 -13.33 46.55
CA ARG A 176 -0.53 -14.65 46.48
C ARG A 176 0.49 -15.78 46.63
N VAL A 177 1.63 -15.70 45.96
CA VAL A 177 2.72 -16.67 46.09
C VAL A 177 3.19 -16.73 47.55
N ALA A 178 3.47 -15.58 48.17
CA ALA A 178 3.87 -15.52 49.57
C ALA A 178 2.80 -16.04 50.55
N ALA A 179 1.50 -15.98 50.20
CA ALA A 179 0.43 -16.58 51.00
C ALA A 179 0.39 -18.11 50.85
N LEU A 180 0.60 -18.62 49.63
CA LEU A 180 0.68 -20.05 49.34
C LEU A 180 1.90 -20.69 50.01
N GLU A 181 3.06 -20.04 49.99
CA GLU A 181 4.28 -20.50 50.67
C GLU A 181 4.04 -20.67 52.17
N ARG A 182 3.42 -19.67 52.82
CA ARG A 182 3.04 -19.75 54.24
C ARG A 182 2.07 -20.88 54.53
N SER A 183 1.08 -21.09 53.65
CA SER A 183 0.13 -22.20 53.78
C SER A 183 0.82 -23.56 53.63
N LEU A 184 1.83 -23.66 52.76
CA LEU A 184 2.59 -24.87 52.54
C LEU A 184 3.51 -25.18 53.73
N GLU A 185 4.20 -24.18 54.28
CA GLU A 185 4.97 -24.32 55.52
C GLU A 185 4.08 -24.79 56.68
N GLN A 186 2.89 -24.21 56.82
CA GLN A 186 1.93 -24.64 57.84
C GLN A 186 1.51 -26.10 57.65
N ALA A 187 1.19 -26.51 56.41
CA ALA A 187 0.82 -27.89 56.12
C ALA A 187 1.97 -28.88 56.37
N ILE A 188 3.22 -28.50 56.09
CA ILE A 188 4.41 -29.29 56.42
C ILE A 188 4.56 -29.42 57.95
N GLY A 189 4.34 -28.33 58.69
CA GLY A 189 4.35 -28.35 60.15
C GLY A 189 3.28 -29.27 60.74
N ASP A 190 2.04 -29.17 60.24
CA ASP A 190 0.92 -30.02 60.66
C ASP A 190 1.18 -31.50 60.35
N LEU A 191 1.79 -31.80 59.19
CA LEU A 191 2.18 -33.16 58.82
C LEU A 191 3.27 -33.71 59.75
N ALA A 192 4.30 -32.92 60.05
CA ALA A 192 5.36 -33.31 60.98
C ALA A 192 4.82 -33.55 62.40
N GLU A 193 3.86 -32.74 62.85
CA GLU A 193 3.18 -32.95 64.12
C GLU A 193 2.34 -34.24 64.11
N ALA A 194 1.59 -34.48 63.03
CA ALA A 194 0.83 -35.71 62.86
C ALA A 194 1.72 -36.95 62.86
N ASP A 195 2.86 -36.92 62.16
CA ASP A 195 3.86 -38.00 62.16
C ASP A 195 4.44 -38.22 63.57
N GLY A 196 4.72 -37.15 64.31
CA GLY A 196 5.14 -37.22 65.71
C GLY A 196 4.09 -37.88 66.61
N ARG A 197 2.81 -37.54 66.44
CA ARG A 197 1.68 -38.17 67.17
C ARG A 197 1.55 -39.64 66.81
N VAL A 198 1.68 -40.01 65.53
CA VAL A 198 1.65 -41.41 65.08
C VAL A 198 2.81 -42.21 65.67
N ALA A 199 4.01 -41.64 65.67
CA ALA A 199 5.19 -42.26 66.27
C ALA A 199 5.01 -42.48 67.78
N PHE A 200 4.50 -41.48 68.50
CA PHE A 200 4.18 -41.58 69.92
C PHE A 200 3.15 -42.69 70.20
N LEU A 201 2.03 -42.71 69.46
CA LEU A 201 1.00 -43.75 69.60
C LEU A 201 1.54 -45.14 69.29
N ARG A 202 2.41 -45.28 68.28
CA ARG A 202 3.09 -46.55 67.98
C ARG A 202 3.98 -47.00 69.13
N GLU A 203 4.75 -46.09 69.73
CA GLU A 203 5.60 -46.43 70.87
C GLU A 203 4.77 -46.84 72.08
N GLU A 204 3.66 -46.16 72.34
CA GLU A 204 2.76 -46.48 73.44
C GLU A 204 2.05 -47.84 73.25
N LEU A 205 1.65 -48.17 72.02
CA LEU A 205 1.15 -49.50 71.67
C LEU A 205 2.23 -50.58 71.85
N LEU A 206 3.48 -50.29 71.50
CA LEU A 206 4.59 -51.22 71.72
C LEU A 206 4.89 -51.38 73.22
N ARG A 207 4.82 -50.31 74.02
CA ARG A 207 5.00 -50.36 75.48
C ARG A 207 3.90 -51.14 76.17
N THR A 208 2.63 -50.87 75.84
CA THR A 208 1.48 -51.64 76.36
C THR A 208 1.58 -53.11 75.96
N ARG A 209 1.97 -53.43 74.72
CA ARG A 209 2.21 -54.81 74.28
C ARG A 209 3.36 -55.49 75.03
N ARG A 210 4.42 -54.77 75.41
CA ARG A 210 5.52 -55.30 76.25
C ARG A 210 5.13 -55.46 77.72
N ALA A 211 4.34 -54.54 78.27
CA ALA A 211 3.86 -54.57 79.65
C ALA A 211 2.76 -55.63 79.85
N SER A 212 1.98 -55.96 78.81
CA SER A 212 1.06 -57.10 78.76
C SER A 212 1.77 -58.43 78.50
N GLY A 213 2.93 -58.64 79.13
CA GLY A 213 3.49 -59.97 79.27
C GLY A 213 2.53 -60.85 80.06
N THR A 214 2.00 -61.88 79.40
CA THR A 214 1.15 -62.98 79.91
C THR A 214 -0.37 -62.77 79.83
N SER A 215 -0.94 -62.95 78.63
CA SER A 215 -2.14 -63.80 78.44
C SER A 215 -2.29 -64.15 76.96
N VAL A 216 -2.24 -65.44 76.67
CA VAL A 216 -2.61 -66.02 75.38
C VAL A 216 -4.13 -65.84 75.21
N ALA A 217 -4.52 -65.07 74.20
CA ALA A 217 -5.87 -65.13 73.64
C ALA A 217 -5.81 -64.83 72.12
N THR A 218 -5.83 -65.93 71.37
CA THR A 218 -6.58 -66.14 70.12
C THR A 218 -7.39 -64.95 69.56
N HIS A 219 -7.09 -64.66 68.28
CA HIS A 219 -7.94 -64.04 67.24
C HIS A 219 -8.27 -62.54 67.34
N GLY A 220 -7.69 -61.77 66.42
CA GLY A 220 -8.12 -60.42 66.03
C GLY A 220 -7.24 -59.86 64.89
N PRO A 221 -7.81 -59.21 63.86
CA PRO A 221 -7.51 -59.50 62.46
C PRO A 221 -6.30 -58.77 61.88
N ASP A 222 -5.67 -59.46 60.95
CA ASP A 222 -4.67 -59.00 60.01
C ASP A 222 -5.23 -57.86 59.14
N VAL A 223 -4.81 -56.62 59.41
CA VAL A 223 -5.23 -55.43 58.64
C VAL A 223 -4.51 -55.34 57.28
N TRP A 224 -3.64 -56.30 56.97
CA TRP A 224 -2.79 -56.29 55.77
C TRP A 224 -3.21 -57.30 54.69
N SER A 225 -4.27 -58.09 54.91
CA SER A 225 -4.64 -59.18 54.00
C SER A 225 -5.92 -58.98 53.18
N VAL A 226 -6.47 -57.77 53.11
CA VAL A 226 -7.55 -57.47 52.15
C VAL A 226 -7.33 -56.11 51.50
N ARG A 227 -6.64 -56.10 50.37
CA ARG A 227 -7.03 -55.27 49.23
C ARG A 227 -7.05 -56.16 48.00
N ASP A 228 -8.22 -56.15 47.36
CA ASP A 228 -8.48 -56.71 46.05
C ASP A 228 -7.28 -56.46 45.11
N PRO A 229 -6.63 -57.50 44.57
CA PRO A 229 -5.48 -57.34 43.67
C PRO A 229 -5.83 -56.47 42.46
N ALA A 230 -7.11 -56.40 42.06
CA ALA A 230 -7.56 -55.52 40.97
C ALA A 230 -7.53 -54.02 41.36
N ALA A 231 -7.82 -53.70 42.63
CA ALA A 231 -7.75 -52.33 43.13
C ALA A 231 -6.30 -51.83 43.28
N LEU A 232 -5.38 -52.73 43.64
CA LEU A 232 -3.95 -52.44 43.65
C LEU A 232 -3.40 -52.25 42.22
N ALA A 233 -3.83 -53.09 41.27
CA ALA A 233 -3.47 -52.94 39.86
C ALA A 233 -3.97 -51.61 39.28
N SER A 234 -5.23 -51.24 39.56
CA SER A 234 -5.81 -49.96 39.10
C SER A 234 -5.08 -48.74 39.67
N LEU A 235 -4.60 -48.83 40.91
CA LEU A 235 -3.83 -47.75 41.55
C LEU A 235 -2.41 -47.62 40.97
N LEU A 236 -1.79 -48.74 40.57
CA LEU A 236 -0.51 -48.72 39.86
C LEU A 236 -0.67 -48.18 38.42
N ASP A 237 -1.74 -48.55 37.71
CA ASP A 237 -2.04 -48.00 36.38
C ASP A 237 -2.30 -46.50 36.42
N GLN A 238 -2.96 -45.99 37.48
CA GLN A 238 -3.16 -44.55 37.68
C GLN A 238 -1.85 -43.80 37.97
N ILE A 239 -0.92 -44.40 38.71
CA ILE A 239 0.40 -43.81 38.97
C ILE A 239 1.23 -43.78 37.69
N VAL A 240 1.21 -44.86 36.88
CA VAL A 240 1.91 -44.93 35.59
C VAL A 240 1.34 -43.92 34.58
N ALA A 241 0.01 -43.77 34.51
CA ALA A 241 -0.65 -42.78 33.66
C ALA A 241 -0.31 -41.33 34.07
N SER A 242 -0.09 -41.07 35.36
CA SER A 242 0.31 -39.76 35.87
C SER A 242 1.79 -39.42 35.65
N ALA A 243 2.64 -40.42 35.35
CA ALA A 243 4.08 -40.29 35.18
C ALA A 243 4.53 -40.16 33.70
N GLN A 244 3.61 -40.27 32.73
CA GLN A 244 3.93 -39.99 31.33
C GLN A 244 3.95 -38.48 31.10
N ALA A 245 5.15 -37.91 31.14
CA ALA A 245 5.42 -36.55 30.69
C ALA A 245 5.28 -36.45 29.16
N ASP A 246 4.81 -35.28 28.71
CA ASP A 246 4.79 -34.86 27.30
C ASP A 246 6.11 -35.20 26.60
N PRO A 247 6.08 -35.83 25.41
CA PRO A 247 7.31 -36.08 24.67
C PRO A 247 7.91 -34.75 24.19
N ALA A 248 9.16 -34.53 24.62
CA ALA A 248 10.06 -33.50 24.12
C ALA A 248 10.18 -33.55 22.57
N PRO A 249 10.51 -32.42 21.91
CA PRO A 249 10.48 -32.32 20.46
C PRO A 249 11.45 -33.31 19.82
N ALA A 250 10.90 -34.21 18.99
CA ALA A 250 11.68 -35.15 18.21
C ALA A 250 12.60 -34.39 17.24
N GLN A 251 13.89 -34.74 17.29
CA GLN A 251 14.89 -34.33 16.32
C GLN A 251 14.58 -34.95 14.95
N THR A 252 14.86 -34.15 13.91
CA THR A 252 15.05 -34.48 12.49
C THR A 252 14.91 -35.97 12.14
N THR A 253 13.72 -36.33 11.65
CA THR A 253 13.55 -37.50 10.79
C THR A 253 13.53 -37.00 9.35
N GLU A 254 14.51 -37.47 8.59
CA GLU A 254 14.58 -37.33 7.13
C GLU A 254 13.32 -37.99 6.54
N VAL A 255 12.49 -37.20 5.87
CA VAL A 255 11.26 -37.67 5.22
C VAL A 255 11.55 -37.81 3.74
N GLU A 256 11.46 -39.04 3.24
CA GLU A 256 11.54 -39.38 1.82
C GLU A 256 10.54 -38.55 1.00
N SER A 257 10.98 -38.12 -0.18
CA SER A 257 10.30 -37.23 -1.12
C SER A 257 8.80 -37.51 -1.28
N SER A 258 7.96 -36.74 -0.58
CA SER A 258 6.50 -36.77 -0.75
C SER A 258 6.08 -35.91 -1.95
N SER A 259 5.03 -36.35 -2.64
CA SER A 259 4.39 -35.57 -3.71
C SER A 259 3.74 -34.32 -3.12
N PRO A 260 3.75 -33.17 -3.82
CA PRO A 260 3.18 -31.94 -3.29
C PRO A 260 1.68 -32.12 -2.97
N LEU A 261 1.25 -31.60 -1.81
CA LEU A 261 -0.15 -31.64 -1.39
C LEU A 261 -1.02 -30.86 -2.39
N ILE A 262 -2.12 -31.49 -2.83
CA ILE A 262 -3.11 -30.87 -3.73
C ILE A 262 -4.48 -30.95 -3.07
N LEU A 263 -5.20 -29.82 -3.03
CA LEU A 263 -6.57 -29.79 -2.51
C LEU A 263 -7.51 -30.66 -3.36
N PRO A 264 -8.46 -31.36 -2.73
CA PRO A 264 -9.45 -32.15 -3.46
C PRO A 264 -10.39 -31.25 -4.26
N ALA A 265 -10.94 -31.79 -5.35
CA ALA A 265 -11.87 -31.09 -6.21
C ALA A 265 -13.09 -30.58 -5.41
N GLY A 266 -13.38 -29.28 -5.51
CA GLY A 266 -14.49 -28.62 -4.80
C GLY A 266 -14.11 -27.92 -3.50
N VAL A 267 -12.91 -28.15 -2.96
CA VAL A 267 -12.40 -27.40 -1.80
C VAL A 267 -11.65 -26.16 -2.28
N ARG A 268 -12.10 -24.97 -1.84
CA ARG A 268 -11.46 -23.71 -2.22
C ARG A 268 -10.34 -23.35 -1.24
N PRO A 269 -9.21 -22.81 -1.72
CA PRO A 269 -8.06 -22.46 -0.89
C PRO A 269 -8.29 -21.26 0.05
N ASP A 270 -9.42 -20.56 -0.10
CA ASP A 270 -9.86 -19.43 0.71
C ASP A 270 -10.91 -19.80 1.78
N SER A 271 -11.25 -21.08 1.93
CA SER A 271 -12.28 -21.56 2.86
C SER A 271 -11.72 -22.29 4.07
N ALA A 272 -12.38 -22.17 5.23
CA ALA A 272 -12.03 -22.93 6.44
C ALA A 272 -12.00 -24.46 6.23
N VAL A 273 -12.79 -24.98 5.30
CA VAL A 273 -12.82 -26.41 4.92
C VAL A 273 -11.47 -26.89 4.39
N ALA A 274 -10.68 -26.01 3.74
CA ALA A 274 -9.33 -26.36 3.30
C ALA A 274 -8.38 -26.60 4.48
N ILE A 275 -8.53 -25.85 5.57
CA ILE A 275 -7.75 -26.03 6.80
C ILE A 275 -8.17 -27.33 7.50
N GLU A 276 -9.47 -27.62 7.58
CA GLU A 276 -9.96 -28.88 8.16
C GLU A 276 -9.45 -30.10 7.39
N TRP A 277 -9.50 -30.06 6.06
CA TRP A 277 -8.93 -31.12 5.22
C TRP A 277 -7.42 -31.30 5.44
N LEU A 278 -6.69 -30.19 5.59
CA LEU A 278 -5.25 -30.22 5.85
C LEU A 278 -4.93 -30.84 7.23
N LEU A 279 -5.72 -30.54 8.26
CA LEU A 279 -5.54 -31.11 9.59
C LEU A 279 -5.82 -32.62 9.63
N GLY A 280 -6.63 -33.13 8.71
CA GLY A 280 -6.93 -34.56 8.56
C GLY A 280 -5.87 -35.38 7.83
N GLN A 281 -4.77 -34.75 7.36
CA GLN A 281 -3.69 -35.48 6.67
C GLN A 281 -2.99 -36.46 7.61
N GLN A 282 -2.64 -37.62 7.07
CA GLN A 282 -1.91 -38.67 7.80
C GLN A 282 -0.39 -38.49 7.70
N GLU A 283 0.08 -37.75 6.70
CA GLU A 283 1.49 -37.45 6.50
C GLU A 283 1.88 -36.14 7.22
N PRO A 284 3.11 -36.05 7.77
CA PRO A 284 3.60 -34.82 8.36
C PRO A 284 3.75 -33.73 7.31
N PHE A 285 3.55 -32.48 7.72
CA PHE A 285 3.73 -31.33 6.86
C PHE A 285 4.30 -30.12 7.61
N VAL A 286 4.93 -29.22 6.85
CA VAL A 286 5.40 -27.93 7.35
C VAL A 286 4.45 -26.85 6.87
N MET A 287 3.95 -26.04 7.80
CA MET A 287 3.07 -24.93 7.51
C MET A 287 3.79 -23.62 7.79
N ILE A 288 4.01 -22.83 6.74
CA ILE A 288 4.64 -21.51 6.80
C ILE A 288 3.54 -20.46 6.73
N VAL A 289 3.49 -19.58 7.72
CA VAL A 289 2.47 -18.56 7.88
C VAL A 289 3.11 -17.19 7.83
N ASP A 290 2.59 -16.34 6.95
CA ASP A 290 2.88 -14.91 6.94
C ASP A 290 2.16 -14.24 8.12
N GLY A 291 2.90 -13.94 9.18
CA GLY A 291 2.37 -13.39 10.41
C GLY A 291 1.87 -11.95 10.26
N TYR A 292 2.44 -11.16 9.36
CA TYR A 292 1.97 -9.80 9.11
C TYR A 292 0.66 -9.82 8.33
N ASN A 293 0.58 -10.60 7.25
CA ASN A 293 -0.63 -10.72 6.46
C ASN A 293 -1.79 -11.30 7.28
N LEU A 294 -1.52 -12.33 8.09
CA LEU A 294 -2.53 -12.95 8.94
C LEU A 294 -3.05 -11.96 10.00
N SER A 295 -2.17 -11.18 10.65
CA SER A 295 -2.59 -10.23 11.70
C SER A 295 -3.58 -9.17 11.21
N HIS A 296 -3.43 -8.71 9.97
CA HIS A 296 -4.28 -7.69 9.34
C HIS A 296 -5.60 -8.25 8.79
N GLN A 297 -5.84 -9.56 8.88
CA GLN A 297 -7.13 -10.12 8.47
C GLN A 297 -8.25 -9.78 9.47
N TRP A 298 -7.94 -9.45 10.73
CA TRP A 298 -8.96 -9.05 11.73
C TRP A 298 -9.27 -7.55 11.67
N PRO A 299 -10.53 -7.13 11.94
CA PRO A 299 -10.90 -5.71 11.99
C PRO A 299 -10.05 -4.89 12.98
N ASP A 300 -9.73 -5.50 14.13
CA ASP A 300 -8.71 -5.03 15.05
C ASP A 300 -7.51 -5.98 14.93
N PRO A 301 -6.34 -5.51 14.45
CA PRO A 301 -5.18 -6.36 14.25
C PRO A 301 -4.76 -7.05 15.56
N LEU A 302 -4.67 -8.37 15.52
CA LEU A 302 -4.28 -9.16 16.69
C LEU A 302 -2.79 -8.97 17.01
N GLY A 303 -2.47 -9.01 18.31
CA GLY A 303 -1.08 -9.05 18.76
C GLY A 303 -0.38 -10.32 18.28
N ARG A 304 0.95 -10.27 18.13
CA ARG A 304 1.77 -11.42 17.72
C ARG A 304 1.57 -12.62 18.66
N GLU A 305 1.48 -12.37 19.96
CA GLU A 305 1.24 -13.40 20.98
C GLU A 305 -0.14 -14.06 20.83
N ASP A 306 -1.19 -13.28 20.53
CA ASP A 306 -2.54 -13.80 20.32
C ASP A 306 -2.63 -14.69 19.08
N ILE A 307 -1.95 -14.28 18.01
CA ILE A 307 -1.86 -15.06 16.77
C ILE A 307 -1.15 -16.38 17.03
N ASN A 308 0.02 -16.33 17.68
CA ASN A 308 0.77 -17.53 18.03
C ASN A 308 -0.06 -18.46 18.94
N TYR A 309 -0.73 -17.92 19.94
CA TYR A 309 -1.60 -18.71 20.82
C TYR A 309 -2.74 -19.42 20.05
N ARG A 310 -3.38 -18.73 19.11
CA ARG A 310 -4.43 -19.28 18.25
C ARG A 310 -3.88 -20.33 17.29
N LEU A 311 -2.74 -20.04 16.66
CA LEU A 311 -2.04 -20.94 15.75
C LEU A 311 -1.60 -22.24 16.42
N ALA A 312 -1.30 -22.22 17.72
CA ALA A 312 -0.95 -23.44 18.47
C ALA A 312 -2.10 -24.46 18.47
N ARG A 313 -3.35 -24.01 18.22
CA ARG A 313 -4.51 -24.89 18.05
C ARG A 313 -4.40 -25.77 16.80
N VAL A 314 -3.79 -25.27 15.72
CA VAL A 314 -3.55 -26.05 14.48
C VAL A 314 -2.72 -27.28 14.81
N ARG A 315 -1.59 -27.09 15.51
CA ARG A 315 -0.71 -28.19 15.93
C ARG A 315 -1.41 -29.18 16.87
N ARG A 316 -2.26 -28.71 17.78
CA ARG A 316 -3.02 -29.57 18.71
C ARG A 316 -4.10 -30.41 18.06
N LEU A 317 -4.67 -29.94 16.94
CA LEU A 317 -5.80 -30.58 16.27
C LEU A 317 -5.42 -31.37 15.02
N ALA A 318 -4.17 -31.25 14.55
CA ALA A 318 -3.68 -32.02 13.42
C ALA A 318 -3.54 -33.51 13.78
N VAL A 319 -3.91 -34.38 12.84
CA VAL A 319 -3.77 -35.84 13.00
C VAL A 319 -2.31 -36.26 12.88
N ALA A 320 -1.58 -35.67 11.93
CA ALA A 320 -0.15 -35.89 11.75
C ALA A 320 0.70 -34.79 12.43
N PRO A 321 2.01 -35.03 12.69
CA PRO A 321 2.91 -34.00 13.19
C PRO A 321 3.00 -32.79 12.26
N VAL A 322 2.74 -31.60 12.79
CA VAL A 322 2.84 -30.33 12.05
C VAL A 322 3.97 -29.48 12.60
N ARG A 323 4.89 -29.09 11.72
CA ARG A 323 5.88 -28.05 12.00
C ARG A 323 5.30 -26.71 11.56
N LEU A 324 4.98 -25.85 12.52
CA LEU A 324 4.38 -24.55 12.25
C LEU A 324 5.44 -23.46 12.35
N LEU A 325 5.66 -22.74 11.25
CA LEU A 325 6.63 -21.67 11.12
C LEU A 325 5.92 -20.35 10.85
N VAL A 326 6.05 -19.37 11.73
CA VAL A 326 5.44 -18.04 11.56
C VAL A 326 6.54 -17.03 11.30
N ILE A 327 6.45 -16.35 10.15
CA ILE A 327 7.46 -15.38 9.71
C ILE A 327 6.90 -13.97 9.90
N TYR A 328 7.66 -13.13 10.59
CA TYR A 328 7.35 -11.71 10.78
C TYR A 328 8.44 -10.85 10.16
N ASP A 329 8.04 -9.73 9.57
CA ASP A 329 8.96 -8.70 9.13
C ASP A 329 9.64 -8.03 10.34
N SER A 330 10.94 -7.79 10.22
CA SER A 330 11.77 -7.19 11.26
C SER A 330 12.44 -5.91 10.76
N THR A 331 12.34 -4.85 11.56
CA THR A 331 13.00 -3.57 11.30
C THR A 331 14.36 -3.43 12.00
N LEU A 332 14.84 -4.50 12.65
CA LEU A 332 16.05 -4.48 13.47
C LEU A 332 17.26 -5.03 12.67
N PRO A 333 18.38 -4.30 12.58
CA PRO A 333 19.60 -4.81 11.96
C PRO A 333 20.20 -5.91 12.86
N GLY A 334 20.24 -7.14 12.35
CA GLY A 334 20.86 -8.28 13.03
C GLY A 334 20.09 -9.60 12.98
N GLY A 335 18.83 -9.62 12.48
CA GLY A 335 18.05 -10.86 12.38
C GLY A 335 17.61 -11.39 13.73
N GLY A 336 16.31 -11.47 13.98
CA GLY A 336 15.83 -12.03 15.25
C GLY A 336 16.08 -13.54 15.31
N GLU A 337 16.65 -14.00 16.42
CA GLU A 337 16.82 -15.42 16.73
C GLU A 337 15.51 -16.21 16.48
N SER A 338 15.63 -17.35 15.79
CA SER A 338 14.53 -18.32 15.70
C SER A 338 14.28 -18.89 17.09
N GLY A 339 13.20 -18.49 17.73
CA GLY A 339 12.84 -18.91 19.08
C GLY A 339 11.67 -19.90 19.09
N PRO A 340 11.61 -20.84 20.05
CA PRO A 340 10.39 -21.58 20.33
C PRO A 340 9.33 -20.60 20.84
N GLY A 341 8.31 -20.35 20.03
CA GLY A 341 7.12 -19.61 20.40
C GLY A 341 6.19 -20.44 21.31
N PRO A 342 5.19 -19.79 21.93
CA PRO A 342 4.21 -20.47 22.78
C PRO A 342 3.48 -21.57 22.01
N GLY A 343 3.31 -22.73 22.62
CA GLY A 343 2.64 -23.89 22.00
C GLY A 343 3.50 -24.66 20.99
N GLY A 344 4.82 -24.46 21.00
CA GLY A 344 5.76 -25.20 20.15
C GLY A 344 5.72 -24.77 18.69
N ILE A 345 5.38 -23.51 18.45
CA ILE A 345 5.46 -22.87 17.12
C ILE A 345 6.86 -22.32 16.95
N GLU A 346 7.44 -22.44 15.77
CA GLU A 346 8.69 -21.75 15.44
C GLU A 346 8.37 -20.34 14.94
N VAL A 347 8.88 -19.32 15.63
CA VAL A 347 8.71 -17.93 15.20
C VAL A 347 10.04 -17.45 14.63
N ARG A 348 10.00 -16.90 13.41
CA ARG A 348 11.15 -16.33 12.73
C ARG A 348 10.93 -14.86 12.40
N PHE A 349 11.98 -14.08 12.55
CA PHE A 349 12.04 -12.69 12.13
C PHE A 349 12.99 -12.59 10.94
N THR A 350 12.62 -11.80 9.94
CA THR A 350 13.51 -11.54 8.80
C THR A 350 14.74 -10.72 9.21
N ASP A 351 15.82 -10.86 8.45
CA ASP A 351 17.00 -10.02 8.60
C ASP A 351 16.70 -8.59 8.12
N GLY A 352 17.35 -7.59 8.72
CA GLY A 352 17.18 -6.19 8.33
C GLY A 352 17.50 -5.98 6.84
N GLY A 353 16.47 -5.69 6.05
CA GLY A 353 16.56 -5.48 4.60
C GLY A 353 15.96 -6.60 3.74
N THR A 354 15.51 -7.71 4.33
CA THR A 354 14.78 -8.79 3.64
C THR A 354 13.32 -8.74 4.05
N ILE A 355 12.41 -8.72 3.08
CA ILE A 355 10.97 -8.76 3.34
C ILE A 355 10.52 -10.19 3.67
N ALA A 356 9.44 -10.34 4.44
CA ALA A 356 8.90 -11.65 4.83
C ALA A 356 8.59 -12.54 3.61
N ASP A 357 8.17 -11.93 2.50
CA ASP A 357 7.79 -12.62 1.27
C ASP A 357 8.97 -13.40 0.66
N GLU A 358 10.14 -12.76 0.57
CA GLU A 358 11.37 -13.37 0.05
C GLU A 358 11.83 -14.54 0.94
N GLU A 359 11.71 -14.38 2.26
CA GLU A 359 12.09 -15.41 3.23
C GLU A 359 11.12 -16.61 3.18
N ILE A 360 9.81 -16.37 3.02
CA ILE A 360 8.81 -17.42 2.82
C ILE A 360 9.11 -18.21 1.55
N ILE A 361 9.35 -17.53 0.43
CA ILE A 361 9.67 -18.17 -0.86
C ILE A 361 10.92 -19.03 -0.72
N ARG A 362 11.99 -18.47 -0.15
CA ARG A 362 13.26 -19.18 0.09
C ARG A 362 13.07 -20.43 0.96
N LEU A 363 12.34 -20.31 2.07
CA LEU A 363 12.10 -21.43 2.98
C LEU A 363 11.21 -22.50 2.37
N SER A 364 10.17 -22.11 1.62
CA SER A 364 9.29 -23.07 0.95
C SER A 364 10.05 -23.93 -0.07
N GLY A 365 11.08 -23.37 -0.72
CA GLY A 365 11.92 -24.09 -1.66
C GLY A 365 13.02 -24.94 -1.00
N ALA A 366 13.46 -24.55 0.20
CA ALA A 366 14.52 -25.25 0.95
C ALA A 366 14.01 -26.42 1.80
N ILE A 367 12.74 -26.41 2.18
CA ILE A 367 12.14 -27.47 2.99
C ILE A 367 11.74 -28.64 2.09
N GLU A 368 12.22 -29.83 2.42
CA GLU A 368 11.83 -31.06 1.76
C GLU A 368 10.53 -31.62 2.36
N GLY A 369 9.69 -32.22 1.52
CA GLY A 369 8.41 -32.82 1.92
C GLY A 369 7.18 -31.93 1.67
N ASN A 370 6.10 -32.21 2.40
CA ASN A 370 4.82 -31.53 2.28
C ASN A 370 4.89 -30.12 2.88
N VAL A 371 4.89 -29.09 2.04
CA VAL A 371 4.93 -27.68 2.47
C VAL A 371 3.59 -27.02 2.16
N VAL A 372 3.04 -26.31 3.14
CA VAL A 372 1.86 -25.46 3.03
C VAL A 372 2.26 -24.03 3.33
N VAL A 373 1.89 -23.09 2.46
CA VAL A 373 2.11 -21.66 2.67
C VAL A 373 0.78 -20.96 2.86
N VAL A 374 0.64 -20.20 3.93
CA VAL A 374 -0.53 -19.36 4.19
C VAL A 374 -0.14 -17.90 4.08
N SER A 375 -0.54 -17.28 2.97
CA SER A 375 -0.44 -15.84 2.75
C SER A 375 -1.54 -15.39 1.80
N SER A 376 -2.02 -14.16 1.98
CA SER A 376 -2.92 -13.50 1.01
C SER A 376 -2.15 -12.65 0.00
N ASP A 377 -0.82 -12.54 0.13
CA ASP A 377 0.00 -11.88 -0.88
C ASP A 377 0.00 -12.70 -2.17
N ARG A 378 -0.02 -12.02 -3.31
CA ARG A 378 0.07 -12.66 -4.63
C ARG A 378 1.49 -13.12 -4.92
N GLU A 379 2.49 -12.33 -4.57
CA GLU A 379 3.90 -12.60 -4.90
C GLU A 379 4.39 -13.88 -4.22
N VAL A 380 4.07 -14.05 -2.93
CA VAL A 380 4.37 -15.28 -2.17
C VAL A 380 3.70 -16.51 -2.80
N ARG A 381 2.43 -16.40 -3.20
CA ARG A 381 1.70 -17.55 -3.76
C ARG A 381 2.21 -17.98 -5.12
N GLU A 382 2.58 -17.04 -5.97
CA GLU A 382 3.18 -17.33 -7.28
C GLU A 382 4.64 -17.79 -7.13
N GLY A 383 5.35 -17.33 -6.10
CA GLY A 383 6.74 -17.68 -5.81
C GLY A 383 6.96 -19.06 -5.18
N CYS A 384 5.91 -19.75 -4.71
CA CYS A 384 6.02 -21.05 -4.03
C CYS A 384 5.40 -22.22 -4.83
N PRO A 385 5.91 -22.58 -6.03
CA PRO A 385 5.23 -23.52 -6.94
C PRO A 385 5.16 -24.97 -6.44
N ARG A 386 5.96 -25.33 -5.43
CA ARG A 386 5.98 -26.67 -4.83
C ARG A 386 5.12 -26.79 -3.57
N ALA A 387 4.66 -25.67 -3.03
CA ALA A 387 3.88 -25.63 -1.81
C ALA A 387 2.37 -25.56 -2.11
N LEU A 388 1.57 -26.11 -1.21
CA LEU A 388 0.13 -25.84 -1.22
C LEU A 388 -0.13 -24.44 -0.65
N CYS A 389 -0.61 -23.52 -1.48
CA CYS A 389 -0.90 -22.15 -1.08
C CYS A 389 -2.36 -21.97 -0.63
N LEU A 390 -2.57 -21.55 0.63
CA LEU A 390 -3.87 -21.20 1.20
C LEU A 390 -3.95 -19.70 1.52
N TRP A 391 -5.15 -19.15 1.52
CA TRP A 391 -5.34 -17.72 1.79
C TRP A 391 -5.38 -17.48 3.30
N GLY A 392 -4.87 -16.34 3.76
CA GLY A 392 -4.91 -15.96 5.18
C GLY A 392 -6.34 -15.92 5.74
N GLN A 393 -7.31 -15.57 4.91
CA GLN A 393 -8.73 -15.57 5.25
C GLN A 393 -9.25 -16.98 5.62
N ALA A 394 -8.80 -18.05 4.95
CA ALA A 394 -9.20 -19.42 5.29
C ALA A 394 -8.78 -19.80 6.72
N LEU A 395 -7.55 -19.43 7.08
CA LEU A 395 -7.00 -19.69 8.41
C LEU A 395 -7.67 -18.81 9.47
N LYS A 396 -7.96 -17.55 9.16
CA LYS A 396 -8.73 -16.68 10.05
C LYS A 396 -10.13 -17.23 10.31
N GLU A 397 -10.86 -17.64 9.27
CA GLU A 397 -12.21 -18.19 9.40
C GLU A 397 -12.25 -19.46 10.24
N TRP A 398 -11.17 -20.25 10.21
CA TRP A 398 -11.04 -21.45 11.03
C TRP A 398 -10.63 -21.15 12.49
N LEU A 399 -9.82 -20.10 12.71
CA LEU A 399 -9.32 -19.70 14.04
C LEU A 399 -10.26 -18.79 14.84
N GLY A 400 -11.12 -18.04 14.17
CA GLY A 400 -12.13 -17.15 14.73
C GLY A 400 -13.47 -17.84 14.89
#